data_AF-A0A0B8QJH2-F1
#
_entry.id   AF-A0A0B8QJH2-F1
#
_cell.length_a   1.000
_cell.length_b   1.000
_cell.length_c   1.000
_cell.angle_alpha   90.00
_cell.angle_beta   90.00
_cell.angle_gamma   90.00
#
_symmetry.space_group_name_H-M   'P 1'
#
loop_
_entity.id
_entity.type
_entity.pdbx_description
1 polymer ?
#
loop_
_entity_poly.entity_id
_entity_poly.type
_entity_poly.pdbx_seq_one_letter_code
_entity_poly.pdbx_strand_id
1 'polypeptide(L)'
;MDFIRRAWLFTKAKIGRTILLIVAFSAILIFVLSGLIINSAANVSIDNAKKSAGATVSLSVNMQNVIKEAQNSATSSSSSSSSSDTAEAGKRFNIDLPTISETTAEKIAKLDGVKSASFTYQAQASASSGIEKVSTSSSSSSSSTDTQAAGGFGGREGGMGGASQEDFTISGTNDLAASTSFTDSYKISSGRAIKASDEGTNNVVIESTLASQNSLKVSSTFTIKDSNDKTYKMTVVGIYTTTSSSTESSIQYMNTMYTALSVANSIKGTTGKVSNATYSMENPAQADTFVKAANKLVNDSNFQVSKNDQAYQNVKSSLNNVASFARNIVLIVAIAGAIILALIVMLMVRERRFEIGVLMSLGESKLKIIGQFFFELFMVMIVSVGIASAAGNVVGNVVGQQLLKQETTQTTASTSNMQGAPGANGGKTEGQRPSGNAGGFMGRAGGAIGFGQSASEAKALEKLNIKTSVSEILLLVAIAILITLIAVGLASIGILRLNPKQVLTN
;
A
#
# COMPACT_ATOMS: atom_id res chain seq x y z
N MET A 1 37.75 -32.95 37.74
CA MET A 1 37.01 -31.67 37.77
C MET A 1 36.10 -31.64 36.56
N ASP A 2 34.79 -31.48 36.72
CA ASP A 2 33.89 -31.34 35.57
C ASP A 2 34.31 -30.13 34.73
N PHE A 3 34.45 -30.31 33.41
CA PHE A 3 34.80 -29.22 32.47
C PHE A 3 33.80 -28.05 32.57
N ILE A 4 32.57 -28.34 32.99
CA ILE A 4 31.50 -27.38 33.31
C ILE A 4 31.89 -26.45 34.48
N ARG A 5 32.41 -27.00 35.58
CA ARG A 5 32.85 -26.19 36.73
C ARG A 5 34.07 -25.34 36.37
N ARG A 6 34.98 -25.88 35.54
CA ARG A 6 36.13 -25.12 35.02
C ARG A 6 35.68 -23.97 34.12
N ALA A 7 34.75 -24.20 33.20
CA ALA A 7 34.18 -23.15 32.36
C ALA A 7 33.56 -22.02 33.23
N TRP A 8 32.74 -22.38 34.21
CA TRP A 8 32.11 -21.41 35.12
C TRP A 8 33.12 -20.57 35.92
N LEU A 9 34.09 -21.22 36.54
CA LEU A 9 35.15 -20.54 37.30
C LEU A 9 35.96 -19.61 36.39
N PHE A 10 36.20 -20.04 35.15
CA PHE A 10 36.94 -19.26 34.18
C PHE A 10 36.20 -17.98 33.78
N THR A 11 34.90 -18.08 33.52
CA THR A 11 34.04 -16.92 33.22
C THR A 11 34.12 -15.86 34.31
N LYS A 12 34.29 -16.26 35.58
CA LYS A 12 34.51 -15.32 36.70
C LYS A 12 35.94 -14.80 36.81
N ALA A 13 36.94 -15.65 36.54
CA ALA A 13 38.35 -15.29 36.70
C ALA A 13 38.86 -14.29 35.64
N LYS A 14 38.26 -14.26 34.44
CA LYS A 14 38.65 -13.36 33.35
C LYS A 14 37.52 -12.41 32.94
N ILE A 15 37.07 -11.59 33.89
CA ILE A 15 35.97 -10.62 33.74
C ILE A 15 36.08 -9.75 32.48
N GLY A 16 37.25 -9.21 32.14
CA GLY A 16 37.41 -8.37 30.94
C GLY A 16 37.06 -9.09 29.63
N ARG A 17 37.44 -10.37 29.52
CA ARG A 17 37.16 -11.20 28.33
C ARG A 17 35.68 -11.58 28.26
N THR A 18 35.11 -11.95 29.40
CA THR A 18 33.69 -12.27 29.50
C THR A 18 32.81 -11.08 29.17
N ILE A 19 33.15 -9.87 29.66
CA ILE A 19 32.44 -8.65 29.31
C ILE A 19 32.52 -8.38 27.81
N LEU A 20 33.71 -8.49 27.21
CA LEU A 20 33.89 -8.31 25.76
C LEU A 20 32.99 -9.26 24.96
N LEU A 21 32.94 -10.55 25.33
CA LEU A 21 32.06 -11.53 24.68
C LEU A 21 30.58 -11.21 24.90
N ILE A 22 30.18 -10.82 26.11
CA ILE A 22 28.79 -10.44 26.39
C ILE A 22 28.40 -9.24 25.52
N VAL A 23 29.22 -8.20 25.45
CA VAL A 23 28.92 -6.99 24.67
C VAL A 23 28.86 -7.31 23.17
N ALA A 24 29.88 -7.99 22.63
CA ALA A 24 29.92 -8.35 21.22
C ALA A 24 28.74 -9.26 20.83
N PHE A 25 28.45 -10.27 21.65
CA PHE A 25 27.37 -11.21 21.36
C PHE A 25 25.99 -10.57 21.55
N SER A 26 25.81 -9.74 22.58
CA SER A 26 24.56 -8.98 22.78
C SER A 26 24.31 -8.05 21.58
N ALA A 27 25.33 -7.35 21.07
CA ALA A 27 25.18 -6.50 19.90
C ALA A 27 24.68 -7.29 18.68
N ILE A 28 25.28 -8.44 18.37
CA ILE A 28 24.85 -9.33 17.27
C ILE A 28 23.39 -9.75 17.47
N LEU A 29 23.03 -10.21 18.68
CA LEU A 29 21.68 -10.70 18.98
C LEU A 29 20.63 -9.58 18.96
N ILE A 30 20.98 -8.35 19.34
CA ILE A 30 20.09 -7.19 19.22
C ILE A 30 19.73 -6.93 17.75
N PHE A 31 20.71 -6.95 16.85
CA PHE A 31 20.46 -6.77 15.42
C PHE A 31 19.65 -7.92 14.82
N VAL A 32 19.97 -9.18 15.18
CA VAL A 32 19.21 -10.35 14.76
C VAL A 32 17.76 -10.26 15.25
N LEU A 33 17.53 -9.97 16.53
CA LEU A 33 16.19 -9.85 17.10
C LEU A 33 15.41 -8.71 16.45
N SER A 34 16.04 -7.57 16.20
CA SER A 34 15.41 -6.44 15.50
C SER A 34 14.94 -6.84 14.10
N GLY A 35 15.75 -7.59 13.34
CA GLY A 35 15.36 -8.09 12.02
C GLY A 35 14.23 -9.13 12.09
N LEU A 36 14.23 -10.02 13.08
CA LEU A 36 13.13 -10.98 13.30
C LEU A 36 11.82 -10.27 13.64
N ILE A 37 11.88 -9.27 14.51
CA ILE A 37 10.77 -8.38 14.89
C ILE A 37 10.16 -7.72 13.64
N ILE A 38 10.99 -7.11 12.80
CA ILE A 38 10.53 -6.42 11.58
C ILE A 38 9.88 -7.40 10.62
N ASN A 39 10.47 -8.60 10.44
CA ASN A 39 9.91 -9.64 9.57
C ASN A 39 8.53 -10.12 10.06
N SER A 40 8.41 -10.41 11.36
CA SER A 40 7.15 -10.85 11.99
C SER A 40 6.07 -9.77 11.87
N ALA A 41 6.41 -8.53 12.20
CA ALA A 41 5.51 -7.38 12.09
C ALA A 41 4.99 -7.18 10.65
N ALA A 42 5.87 -7.26 9.65
CA ALA A 42 5.47 -7.15 8.25
C ALA A 42 4.47 -8.25 7.84
N ASN A 43 4.71 -9.50 8.25
CA ASN A 43 3.81 -10.62 7.96
C ASN A 43 2.44 -10.46 8.65
N VAL A 44 2.41 -10.04 9.91
CA VAL A 44 1.15 -9.76 10.64
C VAL A 44 0.36 -8.65 9.94
N SER A 45 1.03 -7.60 9.47
CA SER A 45 0.40 -6.53 8.70
C SER A 45 -0.14 -7.01 7.35
N ILE A 46 0.56 -7.92 6.66
CA ILE A 46 0.05 -8.57 5.44
C ILE A 46 -1.22 -9.37 5.73
N ASP A 47 -1.23 -10.16 6.81
CA ASP A 47 -2.40 -10.96 7.19
C ASP A 47 -3.60 -10.09 7.59
N ASN A 48 -3.36 -8.98 8.28
CA ASN A 48 -4.40 -8.01 8.60
C ASN A 48 -4.93 -7.33 7.34
N ALA A 49 -4.04 -6.90 6.43
CA ALA A 49 -4.45 -6.33 5.15
C ALA A 49 -5.27 -7.33 4.30
N LYS A 50 -4.92 -8.61 4.33
CA LYS A 50 -5.69 -9.68 3.67
C LYS A 50 -7.10 -9.80 4.23
N LYS A 51 -7.24 -9.76 5.56
CA LYS A 51 -8.56 -9.80 6.23
C LYS A 51 -9.41 -8.58 5.87
N SER A 52 -8.81 -7.39 5.81
CA SER A 52 -9.50 -6.16 5.43
C SER A 52 -9.92 -6.17 3.96
N ALA A 53 -9.05 -6.60 3.03
CA ALA A 53 -9.38 -6.62 1.61
C ALA A 53 -10.43 -7.67 1.24
N GLY A 54 -10.37 -8.86 1.86
CA GLY A 54 -11.41 -9.88 1.70
C GLY A 54 -12.79 -9.46 2.22
N ALA A 55 -12.89 -8.37 2.99
CA ALA A 55 -14.15 -7.89 3.51
C ALA A 55 -15.03 -7.17 2.46
N THR A 56 -14.48 -6.83 1.29
CA THR A 56 -15.22 -6.09 0.25
C THR A 56 -15.06 -6.70 -1.14
N VAL A 57 -16.18 -6.84 -1.85
CA VAL A 57 -16.26 -7.34 -3.21
C VAL A 57 -17.02 -6.34 -4.05
N SER A 58 -16.58 -6.07 -5.28
CA SER A 58 -17.24 -5.13 -6.18
C SER A 58 -17.66 -5.80 -7.48
N LEU A 59 -18.85 -5.46 -7.96
CA LEU A 59 -19.30 -5.70 -9.32
C LEU A 59 -18.94 -4.48 -10.16
N SER A 60 -18.02 -4.65 -11.09
CA SER A 60 -17.51 -3.60 -11.96
C SER A 60 -17.49 -4.04 -13.43
N VAL A 61 -17.30 -3.07 -14.32
CA VAL A 61 -17.16 -3.34 -15.75
C VAL A 61 -15.82 -4.02 -16.01
N ASN A 62 -15.85 -5.13 -16.74
CA ASN A 62 -14.67 -5.80 -17.25
C ASN A 62 -14.12 -5.04 -18.46
N MET A 63 -13.25 -4.06 -18.20
CA MET A 63 -12.68 -3.22 -19.25
C MET A 63 -11.86 -4.01 -20.27
N GLN A 64 -11.25 -5.15 -19.90
CA GLN A 64 -10.56 -5.97 -20.90
C GLN A 64 -11.52 -6.55 -21.94
N ASN A 65 -12.71 -6.97 -21.53
CA ASN A 65 -13.72 -7.49 -22.45
C ASN A 65 -14.35 -6.36 -23.28
N VAL A 66 -14.71 -5.24 -22.65
CA VAL A 66 -15.26 -4.08 -23.39
C VAL A 66 -14.27 -3.56 -24.44
N ILE A 67 -12.98 -3.47 -24.12
CA ILE A 67 -11.95 -3.05 -25.09
C ILE A 67 -11.80 -4.08 -26.22
N LYS A 68 -11.83 -5.38 -25.91
CA LYS A 68 -11.79 -6.45 -26.93
C LYS A 68 -13.01 -6.40 -27.85
N GLU A 69 -14.20 -6.19 -27.32
CA GLU A 69 -15.44 -6.04 -28.10
C GLU A 69 -15.37 -4.81 -29.00
N ALA A 70 -14.96 -3.65 -28.46
CA ALA A 70 -14.77 -2.43 -29.25
C ALA A 70 -13.72 -2.59 -30.37
N GLN A 71 -12.65 -3.34 -30.10
CA GLN A 71 -11.62 -3.66 -31.10
C GLN A 71 -12.17 -4.59 -32.20
N ASN A 72 -12.98 -5.60 -31.85
CA ASN A 72 -13.58 -6.54 -32.79
C ASN A 72 -14.64 -5.88 -33.68
N SER A 73 -15.53 -5.05 -33.12
CA SER A 73 -16.57 -4.34 -33.88
C SER A 73 -16.01 -3.37 -34.91
N ALA A 74 -14.86 -2.76 -34.63
CA ALA A 74 -14.16 -1.88 -35.58
C ALA A 74 -13.47 -2.63 -36.74
N THR A 75 -13.23 -3.94 -36.60
CA THR A 75 -12.69 -4.79 -37.68
C THR A 75 -13.80 -5.31 -38.61
N SER A 76 -15.04 -5.44 -38.14
CA SER A 76 -16.19 -5.88 -38.96
C SER A 76 -16.80 -4.79 -39.86
N SER A 77 -16.68 -3.51 -39.50
CA SER A 77 -17.24 -2.38 -40.25
C SER A 77 -16.36 -1.90 -41.42
N SER A 78 -15.18 -2.50 -41.65
CA SER A 78 -14.30 -2.16 -42.77
C SER A 78 -14.65 -2.86 -44.09
N SER A 79 -15.83 -3.48 -44.19
CA SER A 79 -16.27 -4.18 -45.43
C SER A 79 -17.14 -3.31 -46.36
N SER A 80 -17.46 -2.06 -46.00
CA SER A 80 -18.32 -1.20 -46.84
C SER A 80 -17.98 0.29 -46.77
N SER A 81 -16.81 0.70 -47.23
CA SER A 81 -16.64 2.01 -47.88
C SER A 81 -15.30 2.06 -48.59
N SER A 82 -15.32 1.81 -49.89
CA SER A 82 -14.26 2.15 -50.83
C SER A 82 -14.31 3.66 -51.12
N SER A 83 -13.34 4.42 -50.59
CA SER A 83 -12.86 5.63 -51.27
C SER A 83 -11.53 6.09 -50.69
N SER A 84 -10.67 6.42 -51.63
CA SER A 84 -9.25 6.76 -51.60
C SER A 84 -8.83 7.94 -50.71
N ASP A 85 -7.58 7.83 -50.25
CA ASP A 85 -6.59 8.90 -50.07
C ASP A 85 -6.98 10.13 -49.25
N THR A 86 -6.76 10.07 -47.93
CA THR A 86 -5.81 10.94 -47.20
C THR A 86 -5.86 10.66 -45.69
N ALA A 87 -4.70 10.83 -45.04
CA ALA A 87 -4.48 10.97 -43.60
C ALA A 87 -4.52 9.71 -42.72
N GLU A 88 -3.32 9.39 -42.22
CA GLU A 88 -3.00 8.57 -41.05
C GLU A 88 -3.59 9.21 -39.77
N ALA A 89 -4.92 9.32 -39.70
CA ALA A 89 -5.66 9.69 -38.51
C ALA A 89 -6.02 8.40 -37.76
N GLY A 90 -5.35 8.16 -36.63
CA GLY A 90 -5.53 6.96 -35.82
C GLY A 90 -7.00 6.60 -35.61
N LYS A 91 -7.36 5.33 -35.87
CA LYS A 91 -8.70 4.78 -35.65
C LYS A 91 -9.13 5.12 -34.22
N ARG A 92 -10.13 5.98 -34.07
CA ARG A 92 -10.72 6.32 -32.78
C ARG A 92 -11.77 5.28 -32.45
N PHE A 93 -11.54 4.49 -31.41
CA PHE A 93 -12.54 3.54 -30.90
C PHE A 93 -13.45 4.28 -29.93
N ASN A 94 -14.76 4.30 -30.20
CA ASN A 94 -15.74 4.75 -29.21
C ASN A 94 -15.99 3.60 -28.24
N ILE A 95 -15.57 3.77 -26.99
CA ILE A 95 -15.83 2.82 -25.91
C ILE A 95 -17.09 3.30 -25.20
N ASP A 96 -18.21 2.59 -25.41
CA ASP A 96 -19.41 2.79 -24.60
C ASP A 96 -19.29 1.94 -23.34
N LEU A 97 -19.40 2.55 -22.16
CA LEU A 97 -19.30 1.83 -20.89
C LEU A 97 -20.68 1.24 -20.56
N PRO A 98 -20.84 -0.10 -20.56
CA PRO A 98 -22.11 -0.70 -20.26
C PRO A 98 -22.51 -0.41 -18.80
N THR A 99 -23.81 -0.21 -18.59
CA THR A 99 -24.38 0.10 -17.28
C THR A 99 -24.97 -1.14 -16.63
N ILE A 100 -24.64 -1.36 -15.35
CA ILE A 100 -25.12 -2.50 -14.57
C ILE A 100 -26.61 -2.28 -14.28
N SER A 101 -27.44 -3.32 -14.43
CA SER A 101 -28.82 -3.27 -13.94
C SER A 101 -28.85 -3.34 -12.41
N GLU A 102 -29.55 -2.42 -11.78
CA GLU A 102 -29.81 -2.40 -10.33
C GLU A 102 -30.41 -3.73 -9.85
N THR A 103 -31.30 -4.34 -10.63
CA THR A 103 -31.91 -5.64 -10.29
C THR A 103 -30.88 -6.77 -10.18
N THR A 104 -29.81 -6.75 -10.99
CA THR A 104 -28.72 -7.72 -10.91
C THR A 104 -27.89 -7.48 -9.66
N ALA A 105 -27.62 -6.21 -9.34
CA ALA A 105 -26.89 -5.84 -8.14
C ALA A 105 -27.66 -6.24 -6.85
N GLU A 106 -28.98 -6.04 -6.83
CA GLU A 106 -29.84 -6.48 -5.73
C GLU A 106 -29.90 -7.99 -5.57
N LYS A 107 -29.95 -8.75 -6.68
CA LYS A 107 -29.92 -10.23 -6.63
C LYS A 107 -28.62 -10.73 -6.00
N ILE A 108 -27.50 -10.10 -6.31
CA ILE A 108 -26.19 -10.43 -5.71
C ILE A 108 -26.14 -10.02 -4.24
N ALA A 109 -26.77 -8.91 -3.86
CA ALA A 109 -26.86 -8.48 -2.46
C ALA A 109 -27.67 -9.46 -1.57
N LYS A 110 -28.58 -10.25 -2.15
CA LYS A 110 -29.37 -11.26 -1.46
C LYS A 110 -28.67 -12.61 -1.28
N LEU A 111 -27.47 -12.78 -1.81
CA LEU A 111 -26.67 -13.98 -1.57
C LEU A 111 -26.20 -14.04 -0.10
N ASP A 112 -26.09 -15.26 0.42
CA ASP A 112 -25.60 -15.49 1.78
C ASP A 112 -24.17 -14.95 1.98
N GLY A 113 -23.92 -14.38 3.16
CA GLY A 113 -22.61 -13.85 3.55
C GLY A 113 -22.37 -12.38 3.23
N VAL A 114 -23.36 -11.67 2.67
CA VAL A 114 -23.32 -10.21 2.49
C VAL A 114 -23.85 -9.51 3.75
N LYS A 115 -23.00 -8.71 4.39
CA LYS A 115 -23.35 -7.87 5.54
C LYS A 115 -24.09 -6.60 5.13
N SER A 116 -23.62 -5.96 4.06
CA SER A 116 -24.21 -4.74 3.51
C SER A 116 -23.87 -4.57 2.04
N ALA A 117 -24.72 -3.86 1.29
CA ALA A 117 -24.52 -3.56 -0.11
C ALA A 117 -24.69 -2.06 -0.37
N SER A 118 -23.68 -1.46 -1.00
CA SER A 118 -23.67 -0.07 -1.43
C SER A 118 -23.66 -0.02 -2.95
N PHE A 119 -24.64 0.66 -3.52
CA PHE A 119 -24.75 0.89 -4.95
C PHE A 119 -24.44 2.35 -5.25
N THR A 120 -23.77 2.61 -6.37
CA THR A 120 -23.49 3.97 -6.81
C THR A 120 -23.74 4.17 -8.29
N TYR A 121 -24.20 5.37 -8.64
CA TYR A 121 -24.36 5.80 -10.03
C TYR A 121 -23.89 7.24 -10.19
N GLN A 122 -23.10 7.49 -11.23
CA GLN A 122 -22.54 8.82 -11.48
C GLN A 122 -23.27 9.52 -12.63
N ALA A 123 -23.63 10.77 -12.38
CA ALA A 123 -24.16 11.71 -13.35
C ALA A 123 -23.39 13.02 -13.29
N GLN A 124 -23.57 13.87 -14.30
CA GLN A 124 -23.03 15.22 -14.32
C GLN A 124 -24.20 16.20 -14.37
N ALA A 125 -24.03 17.39 -13.80
CA ALA A 125 -25.05 18.44 -13.82
C ALA A 125 -24.41 19.82 -13.84
N SER A 126 -25.13 20.81 -14.36
CA SER A 126 -24.70 22.21 -14.39
C SER A 126 -25.47 23.06 -13.39
N ALA A 127 -24.89 24.20 -13.01
CA ALA A 127 -25.56 25.19 -12.18
C ALA A 127 -26.80 25.78 -12.89
N SER A 128 -27.84 26.10 -12.11
CA SER A 128 -29.02 26.81 -12.61
C SER A 128 -29.39 28.00 -11.73
N SER A 129 -29.71 27.78 -10.44
CA SER A 129 -30.10 28.86 -9.53
C SER A 129 -29.77 28.54 -8.08
N GLY A 130 -29.24 29.53 -7.35
CA GLY A 130 -28.91 29.40 -5.94
C GLY A 130 -27.69 28.53 -5.65
N ILE A 131 -26.88 28.21 -6.67
CA ILE A 131 -25.62 27.50 -6.53
C ILE A 131 -24.66 27.86 -7.68
N GLU A 132 -23.38 28.03 -7.34
CA GLU A 132 -22.26 28.19 -8.25
C GLU A 132 -21.15 27.22 -7.88
N LYS A 133 -20.39 26.76 -8.87
CA LYS A 133 -19.26 25.86 -8.63
C LYS A 133 -18.14 26.56 -7.87
N VAL A 134 -17.45 25.80 -7.05
CA VAL A 134 -16.19 26.23 -6.46
C VAL A 134 -15.14 26.28 -7.57
N SER A 135 -14.50 27.43 -7.74
CA SER A 135 -13.48 27.69 -8.75
C SER A 135 -12.26 28.34 -8.12
N THR A 136 -11.06 28.05 -8.61
CA THR A 136 -9.86 28.84 -8.29
C THR A 136 -9.80 30.07 -9.19
N SER A 137 -9.30 31.20 -8.67
CA SER A 137 -9.20 32.50 -9.36
C SER A 137 -8.42 32.51 -10.68
N SER A 138 -7.79 31.40 -11.07
CA SER A 138 -7.09 31.22 -12.35
C SER A 138 -7.97 30.67 -13.49
N SER A 139 -9.25 30.36 -13.27
CA SER A 139 -10.12 29.74 -14.29
C SER A 139 -11.25 30.64 -14.80
N SER A 140 -11.18 31.95 -14.60
CA SER A 140 -12.13 32.89 -15.20
C SER A 140 -11.58 33.44 -16.53
N SER A 141 -12.42 33.36 -17.57
CA SER A 141 -12.31 33.88 -18.94
C SER A 141 -11.49 33.09 -19.96
N SER A 142 -12.12 32.08 -20.57
CA SER A 142 -11.99 31.87 -22.01
C SER A 142 -13.31 32.28 -22.68
N SER A 143 -13.66 33.56 -22.56
CA SER A 143 -14.62 34.18 -23.46
C SER A 143 -13.98 34.23 -24.85
N SER A 144 -14.64 33.60 -25.80
CA SER A 144 -14.31 33.57 -27.22
C SER A 144 -14.07 34.99 -27.76
N THR A 145 -12.83 35.31 -28.10
CA THR A 145 -12.51 36.42 -29.00
C THR A 145 -11.73 35.86 -30.18
N ASP A 146 -12.39 35.93 -31.32
CA ASP A 146 -11.90 35.67 -32.66
C ASP A 146 -10.66 36.55 -32.95
N THR A 147 -9.52 35.96 -33.27
CA THR A 147 -8.46 36.64 -34.03
C THR A 147 -7.64 35.63 -34.84
N GLN A 148 -7.63 35.88 -36.16
CA GLN A 148 -6.91 35.14 -37.17
C GLN A 148 -5.38 35.28 -37.04
N ALA A 149 -4.72 34.18 -37.40
CA ALA A 149 -3.46 34.09 -38.14
C ALA A 149 -2.20 34.78 -37.59
N ALA A 150 -1.26 33.97 -37.09
CA ALA A 150 0.15 34.08 -37.44
C ALA A 150 0.82 32.71 -37.28
N GLY A 151 1.44 32.24 -38.37
CA GLY A 151 2.02 30.90 -38.50
C GLY A 151 3.20 30.66 -37.54
N GLY A 152 3.12 29.55 -36.82
CA GLY A 152 4.21 28.96 -36.07
C GLY A 152 4.02 27.45 -36.03
N PHE A 153 4.94 26.73 -36.68
CA PHE A 153 4.97 25.26 -36.75
C PHE A 153 5.26 24.70 -35.35
N GLY A 154 4.21 24.45 -34.58
CA GLY A 154 4.24 23.87 -33.24
C GLY A 154 3.10 22.85 -33.12
N GLY A 155 3.38 21.72 -32.47
CA GLY A 155 2.54 20.53 -32.46
C GLY A 155 1.06 20.82 -32.21
N ARG A 156 0.22 20.40 -33.17
CA ARG A 156 -1.20 20.15 -32.95
C ARG A 156 -1.30 19.00 -31.95
N GLU A 157 -1.24 19.34 -30.66
CA GLU A 157 -1.88 18.56 -29.61
C GLU A 157 -3.35 18.45 -30.01
N GLY A 158 -3.77 17.24 -30.37
CA GLY A 158 -5.11 16.97 -30.83
C GLY A 158 -6.09 17.40 -29.76
N GLY A 159 -6.72 18.55 -29.96
CA GLY A 159 -7.84 19.03 -29.18
C GLY A 159 -8.86 17.90 -29.08
N MET A 160 -8.92 17.29 -27.90
CA MET A 160 -10.07 16.53 -27.49
C MET A 160 -11.21 17.54 -27.50
N GLY A 161 -12.16 17.36 -28.42
CA GLY A 161 -13.30 18.24 -28.56
C GLY A 161 -13.88 18.52 -27.19
N GLY A 162 -14.09 19.80 -26.89
CA GLY A 162 -14.60 20.25 -25.60
C GLY A 162 -15.93 19.56 -25.33
N ALA A 163 -15.90 18.48 -24.55
CA ALA A 163 -17.03 18.11 -23.75
C ALA A 163 -17.22 19.28 -22.79
N SER A 164 -18.33 20.00 -22.93
CA SER A 164 -18.75 21.00 -21.96
C SER A 164 -18.55 20.40 -20.57
N GLN A 165 -17.55 20.88 -19.82
CA GLN A 165 -17.35 20.41 -18.45
C GLN A 165 -18.52 20.94 -17.65
N GLU A 166 -19.48 20.06 -17.39
CA GLU A 166 -20.59 20.34 -16.50
C GLU A 166 -20.05 20.68 -15.10
N ASP A 167 -20.75 21.56 -14.39
CA ASP A 167 -20.20 22.21 -13.19
C ASP A 167 -20.03 21.27 -11.98
N PHE A 168 -20.85 20.22 -11.91
CA PHE A 168 -20.95 19.34 -10.75
C PHE A 168 -20.96 17.87 -11.13
N THR A 169 -20.36 17.04 -10.26
CA THR A 169 -20.49 15.59 -10.31
C THR A 169 -21.54 15.14 -9.31
N ILE A 170 -22.58 14.43 -9.78
CA ILE A 170 -23.63 13.87 -8.93
C ILE A 170 -23.34 12.39 -8.71
N SER A 171 -23.15 12.01 -7.44
CA SER A 171 -22.93 10.63 -7.01
C SER A 171 -24.17 10.12 -6.27
N GLY A 172 -25.01 9.38 -6.97
CA GLY A 172 -26.18 8.72 -6.39
C GLY A 172 -25.75 7.50 -5.58
N THR A 173 -26.26 7.33 -4.36
CA THR A 173 -25.99 6.18 -3.49
C THR A 173 -27.19 5.82 -2.61
N ASN A 174 -27.31 4.54 -2.26
CA ASN A 174 -28.36 4.02 -1.38
C ASN A 174 -27.97 4.12 0.12
N ASP A 175 -26.68 4.13 0.43
CA ASP A 175 -26.16 4.32 1.79
C ASP A 175 -24.82 5.05 1.74
N LEU A 176 -24.88 6.36 1.94
CA LEU A 176 -23.69 7.21 1.88
C LEU A 176 -22.76 6.95 3.07
N ALA A 177 -23.30 6.56 4.23
CA ALA A 177 -22.48 6.31 5.42
C ALA A 177 -21.67 5.00 5.31
N ALA A 178 -22.17 4.03 4.54
CA ALA A 178 -21.46 2.77 4.26
C ALA A 178 -20.41 2.90 3.13
N SER A 179 -20.36 4.05 2.43
CA SER A 179 -19.34 4.30 1.41
C SER A 179 -17.95 4.41 2.02
N THR A 180 -16.96 3.77 1.40
CA THR A 180 -15.55 3.79 1.84
C THR A 180 -15.00 5.21 2.02
N SER A 181 -15.46 6.17 1.21
CA SER A 181 -15.06 7.57 1.35
C SER A 181 -15.50 8.18 2.69
N PHE A 182 -16.69 7.82 3.19
CA PHE A 182 -17.26 8.32 4.45
C PHE A 182 -16.86 7.52 5.68
N THR A 183 -16.39 6.27 5.51
CA THR A 183 -15.77 5.53 6.62
C THR A 183 -14.36 6.04 6.93
N ASP A 184 -13.62 6.46 5.90
CA ASP A 184 -12.19 6.71 6.02
C ASP A 184 -11.84 8.21 6.00
N SER A 185 -12.36 8.95 5.02
CA SER A 185 -11.83 10.27 4.63
C SER A 185 -12.79 11.42 4.85
N TYR A 186 -14.11 11.20 4.86
CA TYR A 186 -15.13 12.24 4.98
C TYR A 186 -15.93 12.11 6.27
N LYS A 187 -16.42 13.24 6.79
CA LYS A 187 -17.33 13.26 7.95
C LYS A 187 -18.48 14.22 7.70
N ILE A 188 -19.68 13.83 8.13
CA ILE A 188 -20.83 14.73 8.16
C ILE A 188 -20.58 15.76 9.26
N SER A 189 -20.43 17.03 8.87
CA SER A 189 -20.25 18.15 9.81
C SER A 189 -21.60 18.71 10.28
N SER A 190 -22.65 18.60 9.48
CA SER A 190 -24.00 19.07 9.83
C SER A 190 -25.07 18.25 9.11
N GLY A 191 -26.22 18.04 9.76
CA GLY A 191 -27.34 17.29 9.18
C GLY A 191 -27.14 15.77 9.21
N ARG A 192 -27.49 15.09 8.11
CA ARG A 192 -27.41 13.63 8.00
C ARG A 192 -26.91 13.18 6.63
N ALA A 193 -26.38 11.96 6.56
CA ALA A 193 -26.04 11.29 5.30
C ALA A 193 -27.30 10.80 4.55
N ILE A 194 -27.15 10.55 3.24
CA ILE A 194 -28.17 9.89 2.40
C ILE A 194 -28.35 8.44 2.87
N LYS A 195 -29.61 8.01 2.97
CA LYS A 195 -30.02 6.65 3.35
C LYS A 195 -30.99 6.08 2.32
N ALA A 196 -31.25 4.78 2.39
CA ALA A 196 -32.21 4.11 1.50
C ALA A 196 -33.63 4.70 1.55
N SER A 197 -34.01 5.35 2.66
CA SER A 197 -35.29 6.06 2.79
C SER A 197 -35.39 7.35 1.97
N ASP A 198 -34.27 7.85 1.43
CA ASP A 198 -34.22 9.05 0.58
C ASP A 198 -34.48 8.74 -0.90
N GLU A 199 -34.68 7.47 -1.26
CA GLU A 199 -35.03 7.11 -2.64
C GLU A 199 -36.30 7.82 -3.11
N GLY A 200 -36.25 8.34 -4.34
CA GLY A 200 -37.32 9.16 -4.91
C GLY A 200 -37.37 10.62 -4.42
N THR A 201 -36.48 11.03 -3.50
CA THR A 201 -36.38 12.42 -3.04
C THR A 201 -35.19 13.14 -3.65
N ASN A 202 -35.29 14.46 -3.81
CA ASN A 202 -34.19 15.31 -4.29
C ASN A 202 -33.30 15.79 -3.13
N ASN A 203 -33.06 14.92 -2.16
CA ASN A 203 -32.18 15.22 -1.03
C ASN A 203 -30.72 15.14 -1.46
N VAL A 204 -29.91 16.10 -0.98
CA VAL A 204 -28.50 16.19 -1.35
C VAL A 204 -27.61 16.45 -0.14
N VAL A 205 -26.44 15.84 -0.17
CA VAL A 205 -25.33 16.09 0.76
C VAL A 205 -24.20 16.76 -0.03
N ILE A 206 -23.76 17.93 0.44
CA ILE A 206 -22.77 18.78 -0.24
C ILE A 206 -21.52 19.00 0.61
N GLU A 207 -20.42 19.38 -0.03
CA GLU A 207 -19.17 19.69 0.65
C GLU A 207 -19.23 21.06 1.38
N SER A 208 -18.50 21.19 2.48
CA SER A 208 -18.50 22.37 3.35
C SER A 208 -18.05 23.68 2.69
N THR A 209 -17.10 23.64 1.77
CA THR A 209 -16.64 24.81 0.98
C THR A 209 -17.70 25.22 -0.04
N LEU A 210 -18.29 24.25 -0.75
CA LEU A 210 -19.41 24.53 -1.68
C LEU A 210 -20.61 25.14 -0.95
N ALA A 211 -20.94 24.62 0.24
CA ALA A 211 -21.98 25.16 1.09
C ALA A 211 -21.68 26.60 1.54
N SER A 212 -20.46 26.85 2.01
CA SER A 212 -20.04 28.16 2.52
C SER A 212 -20.02 29.23 1.43
N GLN A 213 -19.48 28.91 0.25
CA GLN A 213 -19.42 29.84 -0.89
C GLN A 213 -20.82 30.29 -1.33
N ASN A 214 -21.77 29.35 -1.33
CA ASN A 214 -23.14 29.59 -1.77
C ASN A 214 -24.10 29.99 -0.63
N SER A 215 -23.59 30.21 0.58
CA SER A 215 -24.39 30.49 1.77
C SER A 215 -25.51 29.46 2.05
N LEU A 216 -25.26 28.19 1.70
CA LEU A 216 -26.20 27.08 1.86
C LEU A 216 -26.05 26.45 3.26
N LYS A 217 -27.18 26.16 3.90
CA LYS A 217 -27.28 25.45 5.19
C LYS A 217 -28.14 24.19 5.00
N VAL A 218 -28.18 23.35 6.04
CA VAL A 218 -29.16 22.26 6.08
C VAL A 218 -30.57 22.86 5.94
N SER A 219 -31.40 22.22 5.12
CA SER A 219 -32.72 22.65 4.65
C SER A 219 -32.74 23.77 3.60
N SER A 220 -31.59 24.28 3.15
CA SER A 220 -31.54 25.17 1.99
C SER A 220 -31.89 24.44 0.70
N THR A 221 -32.48 25.15 -0.26
CA THR A 221 -32.80 24.61 -1.58
C THR A 221 -32.09 25.37 -2.68
N PHE A 222 -31.62 24.65 -3.70
CA PHE A 222 -31.03 25.21 -4.91
C PHE A 222 -31.48 24.40 -6.13
N THR A 223 -31.16 24.87 -7.33
CA THR A 223 -31.56 24.23 -8.58
C THR A 223 -30.33 23.92 -9.44
N ILE A 224 -30.27 22.68 -9.94
CA ILE A 224 -29.31 22.22 -10.93
C ILE A 224 -30.04 21.83 -12.21
N LYS A 225 -29.31 21.71 -13.32
CA LYS A 225 -29.85 21.25 -14.59
C LYS A 225 -29.01 20.13 -15.20
N ASP A 226 -29.65 19.21 -15.90
CA ASP A 226 -28.96 18.18 -16.69
C ASP A 226 -28.56 18.69 -18.08
N SER A 227 -27.91 17.84 -18.88
CA SER A 227 -27.47 18.17 -20.24
C SER A 227 -28.61 18.44 -21.22
N ASN A 228 -29.87 18.11 -20.86
CA ASN A 228 -31.08 18.37 -21.65
C ASN A 228 -31.84 19.61 -21.13
N ASP A 229 -31.19 20.45 -20.31
CA ASP A 229 -31.75 21.65 -19.65
C ASP A 229 -32.96 21.37 -18.74
N LYS A 230 -33.20 20.12 -18.33
CA LYS A 230 -34.22 19.80 -17.34
C LYS A 230 -33.72 20.15 -15.95
N THR A 231 -34.56 20.84 -15.18
CA THR A 231 -34.20 21.38 -13.86
C THR A 231 -34.61 20.46 -12.72
N TYR A 232 -33.75 20.39 -11.71
CA TYR A 232 -33.94 19.61 -10.50
C TYR A 232 -33.77 20.51 -9.28
N LYS A 233 -34.85 20.66 -8.51
CA LYS A 233 -34.81 21.37 -7.22
C LYS A 233 -34.29 20.44 -6.14
N MET A 234 -33.12 20.76 -5.60
CA MET A 234 -32.39 19.98 -4.60
C MET A 234 -32.60 20.57 -3.20
N THR A 235 -32.67 19.72 -2.18
CA THR A 235 -32.76 20.13 -0.77
C THR A 235 -31.57 19.59 0.02
N VAL A 236 -30.80 20.48 0.64
CA VAL A 236 -29.62 20.10 1.43
C VAL A 236 -30.05 19.41 2.71
N VAL A 237 -29.72 18.14 2.89
CA VAL A 237 -29.99 17.38 4.12
C VAL A 237 -28.74 17.16 4.97
N GLY A 238 -27.57 17.37 4.40
CA GLY A 238 -26.30 17.25 5.09
C GLY A 238 -25.18 18.02 4.43
N ILE A 239 -24.18 18.36 5.24
CA ILE A 239 -22.93 18.97 4.81
C ILE A 239 -21.82 18.05 5.31
N TYR A 240 -20.88 17.72 4.44
CA TYR A 240 -19.70 16.94 4.80
C TYR A 240 -18.43 17.77 4.67
N THR A 241 -17.41 17.39 5.42
CA THR A 241 -16.07 17.95 5.36
C THR A 241 -15.07 16.83 5.12
N THR A 242 -13.96 17.13 4.47
CA THR A 242 -12.90 16.14 4.30
C THR A 242 -11.95 16.19 5.49
N THR A 243 -11.46 15.03 5.91
CA THR A 243 -10.60 14.89 7.10
C THR A 243 -9.16 14.57 6.75
N SER A 244 -8.88 14.28 5.47
CA SER A 244 -7.54 14.01 4.95
C SER A 244 -6.99 15.23 4.21
N SER A 245 -5.76 15.63 4.53
CA SER A 245 -5.07 16.75 3.87
C SER A 245 -4.87 16.56 2.36
N SER A 246 -4.86 15.32 1.87
CA SER A 246 -4.74 14.99 0.44
C SER A 246 -6.02 15.23 -0.36
N THR A 247 -7.20 15.19 0.27
CA THR A 247 -8.49 15.42 -0.41
C THR A 247 -8.91 16.89 -0.41
N GLU A 248 -8.37 17.70 0.50
CA GLU A 248 -8.64 19.13 0.61
C GLU A 248 -8.22 19.93 -0.66
N SER A 249 -7.30 19.41 -1.46
CA SER A 249 -6.66 20.18 -2.55
C SER A 249 -7.24 19.97 -3.95
N SER A 250 -8.21 19.08 -4.16
CA SER A 250 -8.80 18.87 -5.49
C SER A 250 -10.21 19.47 -5.59
N ILE A 251 -10.32 20.51 -6.41
CA ILE A 251 -11.57 21.26 -6.70
C ILE A 251 -12.69 20.32 -7.18
N GLN A 252 -12.35 19.20 -7.84
CA GLN A 252 -13.35 18.23 -8.30
C GLN A 252 -14.14 17.61 -7.14
N TYR A 253 -13.51 17.37 -5.99
CA TYR A 253 -14.20 16.83 -4.81
C TYR A 253 -15.10 17.87 -4.14
N MET A 254 -14.75 19.16 -4.21
CA MET A 254 -15.57 20.26 -3.69
C MET A 254 -16.87 20.40 -4.50
N ASN A 255 -16.83 20.10 -5.79
CA ASN A 255 -17.99 20.15 -6.69
C ASN A 255 -18.71 18.79 -6.84
N THR A 256 -18.47 17.85 -5.93
CA THR A 256 -19.19 16.56 -5.89
C THR A 256 -20.38 16.65 -4.93
N MET A 257 -21.55 16.22 -5.40
CA MET A 257 -22.77 16.15 -4.61
C MET A 257 -23.23 14.71 -4.46
N TYR A 258 -23.66 14.33 -3.26
CA TYR A 258 -24.19 12.99 -2.99
C TYR A 258 -25.71 13.00 -2.86
N THR A 259 -26.38 12.13 -3.60
CA THR A 259 -27.85 12.05 -3.70
C THR A 259 -28.33 10.59 -3.64
N ALA A 260 -29.65 10.35 -3.71
CA ALA A 260 -30.20 9.00 -3.90
C ALA A 260 -29.95 8.48 -5.34
N LEU A 261 -30.01 7.16 -5.57
CA LEU A 261 -29.80 6.58 -6.91
C LEU A 261 -30.80 7.13 -7.92
N SER A 262 -32.06 7.33 -7.49
CA SER A 262 -33.13 7.85 -8.34
C SER A 262 -32.78 9.20 -8.99
N VAL A 263 -32.07 10.08 -8.27
CA VAL A 263 -31.70 11.42 -8.75
C VAL A 263 -30.63 11.31 -9.84
N ALA A 264 -29.56 10.56 -9.58
CA ALA A 264 -28.49 10.36 -10.55
C ALA A 264 -29.01 9.65 -11.82
N ASN A 265 -29.89 8.66 -11.66
CA ASN A 265 -30.57 8.00 -12.77
C ASN A 265 -31.43 8.97 -13.58
N SER A 266 -32.21 9.82 -12.92
CA SER A 266 -33.07 10.81 -13.57
C SER A 266 -32.25 11.83 -14.39
N ILE A 267 -31.14 12.33 -13.83
CA ILE A 267 -30.24 13.29 -14.49
C ILE A 267 -29.60 12.70 -15.75
N LYS A 268 -29.20 11.41 -15.71
CA LYS A 268 -28.68 10.71 -16.90
C LYS A 268 -29.75 10.23 -17.88
N GLY A 269 -31.03 10.42 -17.57
CA GLY A 269 -32.13 9.87 -18.38
C GLY A 269 -32.20 8.33 -18.37
N THR A 270 -31.66 7.68 -17.33
CA THR A 270 -31.70 6.22 -17.15
C THR A 270 -32.62 5.83 -16.00
N THR A 271 -33.00 4.55 -15.93
CA THR A 271 -33.81 4.02 -14.82
C THR A 271 -33.28 2.65 -14.43
N GLY A 272 -33.09 2.41 -13.13
CA GLY A 272 -32.65 1.12 -12.61
C GLY A 272 -31.23 0.73 -13.02
N LYS A 273 -30.33 1.72 -13.16
CA LYS A 273 -28.94 1.52 -13.56
C LYS A 273 -27.98 1.94 -12.44
N VAL A 274 -26.88 1.21 -12.34
CA VAL A 274 -25.77 1.48 -11.41
C VAL A 274 -24.44 1.39 -12.13
N SER A 275 -23.46 2.16 -11.67
CA SER A 275 -22.10 2.22 -12.24
C SER A 275 -21.19 1.25 -11.52
N ASN A 276 -21.39 1.12 -10.21
CA ASN A 276 -20.63 0.20 -9.36
C ASN A 276 -21.53 -0.33 -8.26
N ALA A 277 -21.32 -1.58 -7.87
CA ALA A 277 -21.98 -2.17 -6.71
C ALA A 277 -20.93 -2.83 -5.82
N THR A 278 -20.88 -2.42 -4.56
CA THR A 278 -19.92 -2.91 -3.56
C THR A 278 -20.67 -3.67 -2.48
N TYR A 279 -20.17 -4.86 -2.15
CA TYR A 279 -20.73 -5.78 -1.17
C TYR A 279 -19.71 -5.96 -0.05
N SER A 280 -20.10 -5.66 1.18
CA SER A 280 -19.33 -5.97 2.37
C SER A 280 -19.67 -7.37 2.85
N MET A 281 -18.67 -8.20 3.10
CA MET A 281 -18.83 -9.58 3.56
C MET A 281 -18.95 -9.65 5.08
N GLU A 282 -19.79 -10.56 5.57
CA GLU A 282 -19.81 -10.94 6.99
C GLU A 282 -18.51 -11.63 7.40
N ASN A 283 -18.01 -12.50 6.52
CA ASN A 283 -16.75 -13.22 6.71
C ASN A 283 -15.83 -13.05 5.49
N PRO A 284 -14.71 -12.32 5.63
CA PRO A 284 -13.72 -12.13 4.57
C PRO A 284 -13.18 -13.44 3.98
N ALA A 285 -13.15 -14.53 4.75
CA ALA A 285 -12.66 -15.83 4.28
C ALA A 285 -13.58 -16.48 3.24
N GLN A 286 -14.85 -16.06 3.14
CA GLN A 286 -15.83 -16.60 2.19
C GLN A 286 -15.90 -15.79 0.89
N ALA A 287 -15.16 -14.69 0.77
CA ALA A 287 -15.20 -13.80 -0.39
C ALA A 287 -14.91 -14.52 -1.72
N ASP A 288 -13.98 -15.48 -1.74
CA ASP A 288 -13.68 -16.27 -2.95
C ASP A 288 -14.86 -17.14 -3.40
N THR A 289 -15.58 -17.73 -2.45
CA THR A 289 -16.78 -18.53 -2.72
C THR A 289 -17.91 -17.64 -3.20
N PHE A 290 -18.09 -16.48 -2.57
CA PHE A 290 -19.07 -15.48 -2.98
C PHE A 290 -18.81 -14.99 -4.41
N VAL A 291 -17.57 -14.61 -4.74
CA VAL A 291 -17.20 -14.13 -6.08
C VAL A 291 -17.56 -15.16 -7.15
N LYS A 292 -17.32 -16.45 -6.89
CA LYS A 292 -17.70 -17.53 -7.80
C LYS A 292 -19.22 -17.67 -7.96
N ALA A 293 -19.97 -17.53 -6.86
CA ALA A 293 -21.43 -17.59 -6.91
C ALA A 293 -22.03 -16.36 -7.62
N ALA A 294 -21.54 -15.17 -7.30
CA ALA A 294 -22.01 -13.91 -7.85
C ALA A 294 -21.72 -13.79 -9.36
N ASN A 295 -20.53 -14.20 -9.84
CA ASN A 295 -20.23 -14.24 -11.27
C ASN A 295 -21.13 -15.19 -12.08
N LYS A 296 -21.74 -16.21 -11.46
CA LYS A 296 -22.74 -17.05 -12.14
C LYS A 296 -24.10 -16.36 -12.32
N LEU A 297 -24.39 -15.35 -11.50
CA LEU A 297 -25.61 -14.54 -11.62
C LEU A 297 -25.44 -13.37 -12.60
N VAL A 298 -24.19 -12.98 -12.86
CA VAL A 298 -23.83 -11.99 -13.87
C VAL A 298 -23.84 -12.67 -15.24
N ASN A 299 -24.98 -12.63 -15.92
CA ASN A 299 -25.18 -13.23 -17.25
C ASN A 299 -24.57 -12.39 -18.40
N ASP A 300 -23.54 -11.58 -18.13
CA ASP A 300 -22.96 -10.64 -19.09
C ASP A 300 -21.43 -10.57 -18.92
N SER A 301 -20.70 -10.85 -20.01
CA SER A 301 -19.24 -10.90 -20.06
C SER A 301 -18.58 -9.53 -19.84
N ASN A 302 -19.31 -8.44 -19.98
CA ASN A 302 -18.82 -7.09 -19.76
C ASN A 302 -18.82 -6.68 -18.30
N PHE A 303 -19.34 -7.51 -17.40
CA PHE A 303 -19.29 -7.26 -15.97
C PHE A 303 -18.58 -8.41 -15.26
N GLN A 304 -17.89 -8.07 -14.17
CA GLN A 304 -17.25 -9.05 -13.32
C GLN A 304 -17.43 -8.67 -11.85
N VAL A 305 -17.68 -9.68 -11.03
CA VAL A 305 -17.55 -9.56 -9.60
C VAL A 305 -16.12 -9.91 -9.24
N SER A 306 -15.41 -8.99 -8.61
CA SER A 306 -14.03 -9.19 -8.16
C SER A 306 -13.83 -8.65 -6.75
N LYS A 307 -12.85 -9.22 -6.04
CA LYS A 307 -12.40 -8.64 -4.78
C LYS A 307 -11.68 -7.33 -5.08
N ASN A 308 -11.84 -6.34 -4.22
CA ASN A 308 -11.03 -5.13 -4.28
C ASN A 308 -9.63 -5.41 -3.67
N ASP A 309 -8.89 -6.31 -4.33
CA ASP A 309 -7.60 -6.80 -3.85
C ASP A 309 -6.43 -5.91 -4.30
N GLN A 310 -6.64 -4.90 -5.15
CA GLN A 310 -5.53 -4.11 -5.70
C GLN A 310 -4.75 -3.37 -4.60
N ALA A 311 -5.47 -2.73 -3.68
CA ALA A 311 -4.85 -2.07 -2.53
C ALA A 311 -4.08 -3.08 -1.66
N TYR A 312 -4.68 -4.25 -1.39
CA TYR A 312 -4.00 -5.32 -0.67
C TYR A 312 -2.77 -5.85 -1.39
N GLN A 313 -2.82 -6.02 -2.71
CA GLN A 313 -1.68 -6.52 -3.49
C GLN A 313 -0.53 -5.51 -3.48
N ASN A 314 -0.83 -4.21 -3.50
CA ASN A 314 0.17 -3.15 -3.34
C ASN A 314 0.78 -3.20 -1.94
N VAL A 315 -0.04 -3.20 -0.89
CA VAL A 315 0.42 -3.31 0.51
C VAL A 315 1.23 -4.58 0.74
N LYS A 316 0.76 -5.72 0.23
CA LYS A 316 1.42 -7.02 0.30
C LYS A 316 2.77 -6.99 -0.41
N SER A 317 2.86 -6.37 -1.58
CA SER A 317 4.12 -6.24 -2.32
C SER A 317 5.14 -5.44 -1.51
N SER A 318 4.75 -4.26 -1.03
CA SER A 318 5.63 -3.41 -0.22
C SER A 318 6.06 -4.09 1.09
N LEU A 319 5.12 -4.70 1.82
CA LEU A 319 5.43 -5.40 3.06
C LEU A 319 6.25 -6.69 2.85
N ASN A 320 6.08 -7.39 1.74
CA ASN A 320 6.95 -8.53 1.38
C ASN A 320 8.38 -8.07 1.10
N ASN A 321 8.57 -6.91 0.47
CA ASN A 321 9.90 -6.33 0.28
C ASN A 321 10.54 -6.01 1.64
N VAL A 322 9.78 -5.42 2.57
CA VAL A 322 10.25 -5.17 3.94
C VAL A 322 10.58 -6.48 4.68
N ALA A 323 9.70 -7.48 4.62
CA ALA A 323 9.89 -8.76 5.26
C ALA A 323 11.14 -9.50 4.72
N SER A 324 11.31 -9.53 3.39
CA SER A 324 12.46 -10.17 2.74
C SER A 324 13.77 -9.44 3.04
N PHE A 325 13.75 -8.11 3.04
CA PHE A 325 14.89 -7.29 3.46
C PHE A 325 15.32 -7.60 4.89
N ALA A 326 14.38 -7.63 5.83
CA ALA A 326 14.65 -7.95 7.23
C ALA A 326 15.24 -9.37 7.38
N ARG A 327 14.70 -10.35 6.64
CA ARG A 327 15.23 -11.73 6.63
C ARG A 327 16.67 -11.79 6.10
N ASN A 328 16.97 -11.06 5.04
CA ASN A 328 18.31 -11.02 4.47
C ASN A 328 19.31 -10.36 5.44
N ILE A 329 18.92 -9.29 6.13
CA ILE A 329 19.75 -8.67 7.16
C ILE A 329 20.03 -9.66 8.30
N VAL A 330 19.02 -10.38 8.79
CA VAL A 330 19.21 -11.39 9.85
C VAL A 330 20.26 -12.42 9.43
N LEU A 331 20.20 -12.90 8.18
CA LEU A 331 21.16 -13.86 7.65
C LEU A 331 22.58 -13.29 7.57
N ILE A 332 22.74 -12.07 7.04
CA ILE A 332 24.05 -11.41 6.92
C ILE A 332 24.67 -11.15 8.29
N VAL A 333 23.89 -10.61 9.23
CA VAL A 333 24.33 -10.31 10.59
C VAL A 333 24.67 -11.59 11.34
N ALA A 334 23.91 -12.68 11.16
CA ALA A 334 24.23 -13.96 11.78
C ALA A 334 25.56 -14.54 11.27
N ILE A 335 25.83 -14.47 9.96
CA ILE A 335 27.09 -14.92 9.37
C ILE A 335 28.26 -14.06 9.87
N ALA A 336 28.13 -12.74 9.78
CA ALA A 336 29.16 -11.81 10.26
C ALA A 336 29.42 -12.00 11.77
N GLY A 337 28.36 -12.19 12.56
CA GLY A 337 28.43 -12.47 13.98
C GLY A 337 29.14 -13.77 14.30
N ALA A 338 28.87 -14.84 13.54
CA ALA A 338 29.58 -16.11 13.68
C ALA A 338 31.08 -15.98 13.37
N ILE A 339 31.45 -15.21 12.33
CA ILE A 339 32.85 -14.95 11.98
C ILE A 339 33.54 -14.13 13.09
N ILE A 340 32.92 -13.04 13.54
CA ILE A 340 33.46 -12.18 14.61
C ILE A 340 33.67 -13.00 15.90
N LEU A 341 32.67 -13.80 16.29
CA LEU A 341 32.80 -14.66 17.47
C LEU A 341 33.87 -15.73 17.27
N ALA A 342 33.98 -16.35 16.09
CA ALA A 342 35.04 -17.32 15.81
C ALA A 342 36.43 -16.70 15.98
N LEU A 343 36.64 -15.47 15.49
CA LEU A 343 37.90 -14.74 15.64
C LEU A 343 38.20 -14.41 17.10
N ILE A 344 37.20 -13.94 17.86
CA ILE A 344 37.37 -13.66 19.29
C ILE A 344 37.74 -14.94 20.04
N VAL A 345 37.02 -16.04 19.80
CA VAL A 345 37.32 -17.33 20.45
C VAL A 345 38.70 -17.84 20.03
N MET A 346 39.10 -17.67 18.77
CA MET A 346 40.43 -18.06 18.29
C MET A 346 41.56 -17.28 18.99
N LEU A 347 41.39 -15.98 19.20
CA LEU A 347 42.33 -15.17 19.99
C LEU A 347 42.38 -15.66 21.44
N MET A 348 41.23 -15.96 22.05
CA MET A 348 41.18 -16.47 23.43
C MET A 348 41.85 -17.84 23.58
N VAL A 349 41.70 -18.73 22.59
CA VAL A 349 42.41 -20.01 22.54
C VAL A 349 43.92 -19.77 22.45
N ARG A 350 44.37 -18.80 21.65
CA ARG A 350 45.80 -18.46 21.50
C ARG A 350 46.43 -18.05 22.83
N GLU A 351 45.73 -17.24 23.63
CA GLU A 351 46.21 -16.78 24.93
C GLU A 351 46.30 -17.90 25.99
N ARG A 352 45.60 -19.03 25.78
CA ARG A 352 45.59 -20.19 26.71
C ARG A 352 46.25 -21.43 26.14
N ARG A 353 47.05 -21.31 25.06
CA ARG A 353 47.70 -22.47 24.43
C ARG A 353 48.53 -23.28 25.41
N PHE A 354 49.28 -22.60 26.30
CA PHE A 354 50.08 -23.27 27.32
C PHE A 354 49.22 -24.10 28.28
N GLU A 355 48.13 -23.54 28.82
CA GLU A 355 47.18 -24.25 29.69
C GLU A 355 46.55 -25.46 28.99
N ILE A 356 46.15 -25.29 27.72
CA ILE A 356 45.59 -26.36 26.88
C ILE A 356 46.63 -27.48 26.68
N GLY A 357 47.90 -27.14 26.45
CA GLY A 357 49.00 -28.09 26.33
C GLY A 357 49.26 -28.90 27.60
N VAL A 358 49.17 -28.26 28.77
CA VAL A 358 49.27 -28.94 30.08
C VAL A 358 48.09 -29.89 30.29
N LEU A 359 46.85 -29.44 30.03
CA LEU A 359 45.64 -30.27 30.16
C LEU A 359 45.68 -31.50 29.23
N MET A 360 46.15 -31.32 28.00
CA MET A 360 46.33 -32.42 27.05
C MET A 360 47.40 -33.42 27.54
N SER A 361 48.47 -32.93 28.16
CA SER A 361 49.54 -33.79 28.71
C SER A 361 49.09 -34.56 29.95
N LEU A 362 48.09 -34.06 30.67
CA LEU A 362 47.40 -34.75 31.76
C LEU A 362 46.34 -35.76 31.28
N GLY A 363 46.17 -35.94 29.96
CA GLY A 363 45.27 -36.93 29.37
C GLY A 363 43.84 -36.45 29.09
N GLU A 364 43.56 -35.14 29.17
CA GLU A 364 42.25 -34.60 28.75
C GLU A 364 42.06 -34.73 27.23
N SER A 365 40.89 -35.21 26.81
CA SER A 365 40.57 -35.33 25.39
C SER A 365 40.33 -33.95 24.76
N LYS A 366 40.77 -33.77 23.51
CA LYS A 366 40.58 -32.53 22.76
C LYS A 366 39.10 -32.11 22.68
N LEU A 367 38.18 -33.08 22.64
CA LEU A 367 36.73 -32.84 22.67
C LEU A 367 36.23 -32.27 24.00
N LYS A 368 36.78 -32.67 25.15
CA LYS A 368 36.44 -32.07 26.45
C LYS A 368 36.88 -30.60 26.53
N ILE A 369 38.03 -30.28 25.95
CA ILE A 369 38.56 -28.91 25.87
C ILE A 369 37.66 -28.05 24.97
N ILE A 370 37.23 -28.57 23.81
CA ILE A 370 36.26 -27.90 22.92
C ILE A 370 34.91 -27.71 23.64
N GLY A 371 34.43 -28.74 24.35
CA GLY A 371 33.21 -28.68 25.14
C GLY A 371 33.26 -27.62 26.26
N GLN A 372 34.44 -27.39 26.84
CA GLN A 372 34.65 -26.31 27.81
C GLN A 372 34.43 -24.93 27.17
N PHE A 373 35.00 -24.67 25.99
CA PHE A 373 34.80 -23.41 25.27
C PHE A 373 33.35 -23.23 24.82
N PHE A 374 32.69 -24.30 24.37
CA PHE A 374 31.26 -24.26 24.06
C PHE A 374 30.43 -23.85 25.28
N PHE A 375 30.67 -24.47 26.44
CA PHE A 375 29.93 -24.17 27.66
C PHE A 375 30.23 -22.74 28.18
N GLU A 376 31.46 -22.26 28.06
CA GLU A 376 31.85 -20.87 28.35
C GLU A 376 31.04 -19.89 27.48
N LEU A 377 30.93 -20.15 26.18
CA LEU A 377 30.17 -19.33 25.23
C LEU A 377 28.65 -19.45 25.43
N PHE A 378 28.16 -20.63 25.84
CA PHE A 378 26.76 -20.89 26.13
C PHE A 378 26.26 -20.12 27.38
N MET A 379 27.07 -20.04 28.44
CA MET A 379 26.72 -19.20 29.60
C MET A 379 26.64 -17.71 29.21
N VAL A 380 27.57 -17.25 28.38
CA VAL A 380 27.55 -15.89 27.83
C VAL A 380 26.32 -15.67 26.94
N MET A 381 25.95 -16.67 26.12
CA MET A 381 24.75 -16.63 25.27
C MET A 381 23.49 -16.34 26.08
N ILE A 382 23.28 -17.03 27.21
CA ILE A 382 22.07 -16.86 28.03
C ILE A 382 21.94 -15.40 28.51
N VAL A 383 23.05 -14.83 29.00
CA VAL A 383 23.07 -13.43 29.45
C VAL A 383 22.83 -12.48 28.27
N SER A 384 23.49 -12.71 27.14
CA SER A 384 23.35 -11.89 25.94
C SER A 384 21.96 -11.94 25.33
N VAL A 385 21.29 -13.09 25.34
CA VAL A 385 19.89 -13.23 24.91
C VAL A 385 18.98 -12.43 25.84
N GLY A 386 19.23 -12.45 27.16
CA GLY A 386 18.48 -11.64 28.12
C GLY A 386 18.61 -10.14 27.85
N ILE A 387 19.84 -9.66 27.64
CA ILE A 387 20.13 -8.27 27.28
C ILE A 387 19.49 -7.91 25.94
N ALA A 388 19.66 -8.75 24.92
CA ALA A 388 19.09 -8.53 23.60
C ALA A 388 17.57 -8.51 23.62
N SER A 389 16.92 -9.35 24.42
CA SER A 389 15.46 -9.36 24.56
C SER A 389 14.94 -8.08 25.23
N ALA A 390 15.66 -7.57 26.23
CA ALA A 390 15.33 -6.29 26.87
C ALA A 390 15.54 -5.09 25.94
N ALA A 391 16.67 -5.06 25.20
CA ALA A 391 17.05 -3.95 24.33
C ALA A 391 16.39 -4.00 22.93
N GLY A 392 16.03 -5.19 22.46
CA GLY A 392 15.58 -5.43 21.08
C GLY A 392 14.26 -4.74 20.74
N ASN A 393 13.35 -4.61 21.72
CA ASN A 393 12.11 -3.85 21.53
C ASN A 393 12.39 -2.37 21.24
N VAL A 394 13.39 -1.77 21.91
CA VAL A 394 13.75 -0.35 21.71
C VAL A 394 14.41 -0.16 20.35
N VAL A 395 15.39 -1.00 20.01
CA VAL A 395 16.13 -0.90 18.75
C VAL A 395 15.24 -1.22 17.56
N GLY A 396 14.41 -2.27 17.65
CA GLY A 396 13.43 -2.63 16.62
C GLY A 396 12.44 -1.50 16.33
N ASN A 397 11.94 -0.82 17.37
CA ASN A 397 11.03 0.31 17.20
C ASN A 397 11.71 1.53 16.55
N VAL A 398 12.97 1.81 16.85
CA VAL A 398 13.71 2.94 16.25
C VAL A 398 14.02 2.66 14.78
N VAL A 399 14.56 1.47 14.47
CA VAL A 399 14.92 1.08 13.10
C VAL A 399 13.68 0.91 12.23
N GLY A 400 12.61 0.33 12.78
CA GLY A 400 11.33 0.20 12.09
C GLY A 400 10.73 1.56 11.72
N GLN A 401 10.76 2.53 12.63
CA GLN A 401 10.31 3.90 12.33
C GLN A 401 11.19 4.60 11.30
N GLN A 402 12.50 4.38 11.30
CA GLN A 402 13.43 4.97 10.32
C GLN A 402 13.18 4.42 8.90
N LEU A 403 13.02 3.11 8.75
CA LEU A 403 12.72 2.47 7.46
C LEU A 403 11.35 2.93 6.92
N LEU A 404 10.36 3.07 7.80
CA LEU A 404 9.03 3.56 7.42
C LEU A 404 9.06 5.03 6.97
N LYS A 405 9.83 5.87 7.66
CA LYS A 405 10.06 7.27 7.25
C LYS A 405 10.76 7.34 5.89
N GLN A 406 11.69 6.43 5.60
CA GLN A 406 12.41 6.40 4.33
C GLN A 406 11.52 5.99 3.14
N GLU A 407 10.64 5.00 3.32
CA GLU A 407 9.61 4.63 2.32
C GLU A 407 8.58 5.75 2.10
N THR A 408 8.15 6.42 3.19
CA THR A 408 7.24 7.59 3.11
C THR A 408 7.91 8.77 2.39
N THR A 409 9.22 8.94 2.56
CA THR A 409 10.00 10.03 1.95
C THR A 409 10.27 9.78 0.46
N GLN A 410 10.54 8.52 0.05
CA GLN A 410 10.73 8.18 -1.38
C GLN A 410 9.43 8.30 -2.20
N THR A 411 8.28 8.05 -1.59
CA THR A 411 6.98 8.25 -2.26
C THR A 411 6.66 9.74 -2.42
N THR A 412 7.04 10.59 -1.46
CA THR A 412 6.85 12.05 -1.55
C THR A 412 7.72 12.70 -2.64
N ALA A 413 8.96 12.21 -2.83
CA ALA A 413 9.87 12.72 -3.87
C ALA A 413 9.42 12.42 -5.30
N SER A 414 8.56 11.41 -5.51
CA SER A 414 8.03 11.08 -6.84
C SER A 414 6.79 11.88 -7.22
N THR A 415 6.09 12.48 -6.25
CA THR A 415 4.93 13.37 -6.52
C THR A 415 5.35 14.85 -6.58
N SER A 416 6.41 15.26 -5.88
CA SER A 416 6.87 16.66 -5.89
C SER A 416 7.52 17.13 -7.20
N ASN A 417 7.90 16.21 -8.10
CA ASN A 417 8.46 16.56 -9.41
C ASN A 417 7.41 16.74 -10.52
N MET A 418 6.12 16.75 -10.19
CA MET A 418 5.03 16.96 -11.15
C MET A 418 4.17 18.20 -10.83
N GLN A 419 4.66 19.11 -9.97
CA GLN A 419 4.07 20.42 -9.75
C GLN A 419 4.97 21.49 -10.40
N GLY A 420 4.51 22.06 -11.50
CA GLY A 420 5.25 23.02 -12.31
C GLY A 420 5.72 24.26 -11.54
N ALA A 421 6.97 24.65 -11.78
CA ALA A 421 7.47 25.98 -11.46
C ALA A 421 7.10 26.95 -12.60
N PRO A 422 6.40 28.06 -12.33
CA PRO A 422 6.15 29.10 -13.33
C PRO A 422 7.42 29.92 -13.59
N GLY A 423 7.84 29.98 -14.86
CA GLY A 423 8.61 31.07 -15.45
C GLY A 423 10.02 31.35 -14.89
N ALA A 424 11.05 30.81 -15.54
CA ALA A 424 12.36 31.45 -15.62
C ALA A 424 13.04 31.13 -16.96
N ASN A 425 13.47 32.20 -17.62
CA ASN A 425 14.00 32.31 -18.97
C ASN A 425 15.44 31.75 -19.11
N GLY A 426 15.71 31.08 -20.23
CA GLY A 426 17.00 31.09 -20.94
C GLY A 426 18.10 30.11 -20.52
N GLY A 427 18.48 29.18 -21.43
CA GLY A 427 19.78 28.50 -21.34
C GLY A 427 19.88 27.18 -22.12
N LYS A 428 20.57 27.22 -23.26
CA LYS A 428 20.91 26.13 -24.18
C LYS A 428 21.50 24.90 -23.49
N THR A 429 21.11 23.69 -23.88
CA THR A 429 22.05 22.56 -24.00
C THR A 429 21.55 21.49 -24.97
N GLU A 430 22.36 21.26 -26.01
CA GLU A 430 22.32 20.14 -26.95
C GLU A 430 22.55 18.80 -26.25
N GLY A 431 21.95 17.73 -26.76
CA GLY A 431 22.16 16.37 -26.25
C GLY A 431 21.34 15.33 -27.01
N GLN A 432 21.95 14.79 -28.05
CA GLN A 432 21.38 14.00 -29.14
C GLN A 432 21.19 12.51 -28.79
N ARG A 433 20.25 11.87 -29.54
CA ARG A 433 20.11 10.42 -29.90
C ARG A 433 19.05 9.58 -29.14
N PRO A 434 18.55 8.46 -29.72
CA PRO A 434 17.74 8.41 -30.93
C PRO A 434 16.53 7.45 -30.83
N SER A 435 15.65 7.59 -31.83
CA SER A 435 14.53 6.73 -32.21
C SER A 435 14.78 5.21 -32.09
N GLY A 436 13.79 4.51 -31.51
CA GLY A 436 13.69 3.05 -31.45
C GLY A 436 12.22 2.64 -31.22
N ASN A 437 11.73 1.80 -32.14
CA ASN A 437 10.35 1.47 -32.45
C ASN A 437 9.60 0.59 -31.42
N ALA A 438 8.28 0.79 -31.38
CA ALA A 438 7.20 -0.14 -31.00
C ALA A 438 7.00 -0.54 -29.52
N GLY A 439 5.82 -0.18 -28.98
CA GLY A 439 5.14 -0.91 -27.89
C GLY A 439 4.83 -0.07 -26.65
N GLY A 440 3.83 0.81 -26.70
CA GLY A 440 3.48 1.64 -25.54
C GLY A 440 2.12 2.32 -25.61
N PHE A 441 1.04 1.58 -25.87
CA PHE A 441 -0.32 2.13 -25.85
C PHE A 441 -1.19 1.63 -24.67
N MET A 442 -0.60 0.93 -23.68
CA MET A 442 -1.37 0.26 -22.62
C MET A 442 -1.15 0.79 -21.19
N GLY A 443 -0.73 2.06 -21.05
CA GLY A 443 -0.44 2.65 -19.74
C GLY A 443 -1.21 3.93 -19.37
N ARG A 444 -2.05 4.48 -20.25
CA ARG A 444 -2.58 5.86 -20.10
C ARG A 444 -4.10 5.99 -19.93
N ALA A 445 -4.79 4.92 -19.54
CA ALA A 445 -6.26 4.94 -19.33
C ALA A 445 -6.72 4.44 -17.95
N GLY A 446 -5.80 4.22 -17.00
CA GLY A 446 -6.12 3.75 -15.64
C GLY A 446 -5.94 4.78 -14.52
N GLY A 447 -5.56 6.03 -14.85
CA GLY A 447 -5.10 7.02 -13.86
C GLY A 447 -6.13 8.03 -13.35
N ALA A 448 -7.41 7.93 -13.74
CA ALA A 448 -8.44 8.92 -13.40
C ALA A 448 -9.29 8.55 -12.16
N ILE A 449 -9.01 7.42 -11.50
CA ILE A 449 -9.59 7.08 -10.21
C ILE A 449 -8.44 7.05 -9.22
N GLY A 450 -8.14 8.22 -8.67
CA GLY A 450 -7.20 8.39 -7.57
C GLY A 450 -7.71 7.67 -6.34
N PHE A 451 -7.42 6.37 -6.25
CA PHE A 451 -7.29 5.70 -4.96
C PHE A 451 -6.05 6.30 -4.31
N GLY A 452 -6.25 7.47 -3.68
CA GLY A 452 -5.25 8.08 -2.83
C GLY A 452 -4.86 7.06 -1.78
N GLN A 453 -3.57 6.74 -1.71
CA GLN A 453 -3.00 6.06 -0.56
C GLN A 453 -3.47 6.81 0.68
N SER A 454 -4.32 6.13 1.44
CA SER A 454 -5.12 6.75 2.47
C SER A 454 -4.24 7.11 3.65
N ALA A 455 -4.56 8.21 4.33
CA ALA A 455 -4.15 8.47 5.70
C ALA A 455 -4.56 7.34 6.68
N SER A 456 -5.41 6.38 6.25
CA SER A 456 -5.65 5.08 6.90
C SER A 456 -4.39 4.20 6.96
N GLU A 457 -3.51 4.25 5.95
CA GLU A 457 -2.19 3.61 6.02
C GLU A 457 -1.32 4.34 7.05
N ALA A 458 -1.38 5.67 7.13
CA ALA A 458 -0.69 6.45 8.16
C ALA A 458 -1.20 6.19 9.59
N LYS A 459 -2.49 5.84 9.77
CA LYS A 459 -3.08 5.51 11.08
C LYS A 459 -2.98 4.03 11.48
N ALA A 460 -2.87 3.11 10.52
CA ALA A 460 -2.47 1.73 10.81
C ALA A 460 -0.98 1.62 11.24
N LEU A 461 -0.23 2.72 11.07
CA LEU A 461 1.18 2.85 11.43
C LEU A 461 1.41 3.61 12.75
N GLU A 462 0.34 4.03 13.44
CA GLU A 462 0.45 4.65 14.75
C GLU A 462 0.62 3.57 15.82
N LYS A 463 1.90 3.34 16.15
CA LYS A 463 2.43 2.30 17.05
C LYS A 463 2.33 0.89 16.47
N LEU A 464 3.36 0.51 15.72
CA LEU A 464 3.94 -0.81 15.88
C LEU A 464 4.35 -0.96 17.36
N ASN A 465 3.40 -1.35 18.20
CA ASN A 465 3.66 -1.82 19.55
C ASN A 465 4.20 -3.24 19.39
N ILE A 466 5.44 -3.31 18.92
CA ILE A 466 6.10 -4.58 18.72
C ILE A 466 6.45 -5.10 20.10
N LYS A 467 5.55 -5.91 20.67
CA LYS A 467 5.96 -6.82 21.73
C LYS A 467 6.72 -7.95 21.06
N THR A 468 7.98 -8.14 21.47
CA THR A 468 8.67 -9.43 21.31
C THR A 468 7.72 -10.56 21.69
N SER A 469 7.30 -11.36 20.72
CA SER A 469 6.54 -12.58 21.03
C SER A 469 7.53 -13.69 21.42
N VAL A 470 7.01 -14.71 22.09
CA VAL A 470 7.80 -15.85 22.56
C VAL A 470 8.44 -16.60 21.39
N SER A 471 7.77 -16.61 20.24
CA SER A 471 8.26 -17.24 19.02
C SER A 471 9.55 -16.60 18.49
N GLU A 472 9.67 -15.27 18.51
CA GLU A 472 10.86 -14.56 18.06
C GLU A 472 12.04 -14.78 19.01
N ILE A 473 11.78 -14.86 20.33
CA ILE A 473 12.82 -15.16 21.33
C ILE A 473 13.31 -16.60 21.15
N LEU A 474 12.42 -17.57 20.93
CA LEU A 474 12.81 -18.95 20.66
C LEU A 474 13.64 -19.07 19.37
N LEU A 475 13.24 -18.36 18.30
CA LEU A 475 13.99 -18.33 17.06
C LEU A 475 15.36 -17.65 17.24
N LEU A 476 15.43 -16.57 18.03
CA LEU A 476 16.69 -15.91 18.39
C LEU A 476 17.62 -16.87 19.13
N VAL A 477 17.10 -17.63 20.11
CA VAL A 477 17.88 -18.64 20.84
C VAL A 477 18.41 -19.72 19.89
N ALA A 478 17.59 -20.20 18.95
CA ALA A 478 18.02 -21.17 17.95
C ALA A 478 19.16 -20.63 17.07
N ILE A 479 19.04 -19.38 16.59
CA ILE A 479 20.09 -18.70 15.82
C ILE A 479 21.35 -18.50 16.69
N ALA A 480 21.19 -18.10 17.95
CA ALA A 480 22.30 -17.91 18.88
C ALA A 480 23.08 -19.22 19.11
N ILE A 481 22.38 -20.33 19.32
CA ILE A 481 22.99 -21.67 19.45
C ILE A 481 23.75 -22.01 18.16
N LEU A 482 23.15 -21.81 16.99
CA LEU A 482 23.79 -22.08 15.71
C LEU A 482 25.06 -21.25 15.53
N ILE A 483 25.01 -19.95 15.84
CA ILE A 483 26.17 -19.05 15.81
C ILE A 483 27.27 -19.56 16.75
N THR A 484 26.93 -19.96 17.98
CA THR A 484 27.93 -20.49 18.93
C THR A 484 28.57 -21.78 18.45
N LEU A 485 27.79 -22.70 17.87
CA LEU A 485 28.31 -23.97 17.33
C LEU A 485 29.27 -23.72 16.17
N ILE A 486 28.92 -22.84 15.23
CA ILE A 486 29.80 -22.48 14.11
C ILE A 486 31.07 -21.80 14.62
N ALA A 487 30.94 -20.82 15.52
CA ALA A 487 32.07 -20.07 16.04
C ALA A 487 33.07 -20.97 16.79
N VAL A 488 32.56 -21.82 17.68
CA VAL A 488 33.39 -22.78 18.43
C VAL A 488 33.97 -23.84 17.49
N GLY A 489 33.19 -24.36 16.53
CA GLY A 489 33.67 -25.31 15.54
C GLY A 489 34.84 -24.79 14.72
N LEU A 490 34.74 -23.56 14.21
CA LEU A 490 35.82 -22.89 13.48
C LEU A 490 37.06 -22.65 14.36
N ALA A 491 36.89 -22.17 15.59
CA ALA A 491 38.00 -21.97 16.51
C ALA A 491 38.67 -23.29 16.94
N SER A 492 37.90 -24.38 17.00
CA SER A 492 38.36 -25.72 17.39
C SER A 492 39.37 -26.31 16.41
N ILE A 493 39.36 -25.91 15.14
CA ILE A 493 40.38 -26.33 14.15
C ILE A 493 41.78 -25.97 14.64
N GLY A 494 41.93 -24.79 15.25
CA GLY A 494 43.18 -24.35 15.87
C GLY A 494 43.60 -25.24 17.03
N ILE A 495 42.67 -25.71 17.85
CA ILE A 495 42.91 -26.59 19.00
C ILE A 495 43.29 -28.01 18.55
N LEU A 496 42.57 -28.54 17.55
CA LEU A 496 42.77 -29.90 17.04
C LEU A 496 44.17 -30.08 16.44
N ARG A 497 44.72 -29.03 15.82
CA ARG A 497 46.06 -29.03 15.23
C ARG A 497 47.20 -28.81 16.24
N LEU A 498 46.92 -28.54 17.52
CA LEU A 498 47.97 -28.39 18.53
C LEU A 498 48.61 -29.74 18.88
N ASN A 499 49.95 -29.76 18.89
CA ASN A 499 50.76 -30.85 19.43
C ASN A 499 51.26 -30.46 20.83
N PRO A 500 50.99 -31.25 21.88
CA PRO A 500 51.30 -30.88 23.25
C PRO A 500 52.81 -30.64 23.45
N LYS A 501 53.66 -31.42 22.78
CA LYS A 501 55.12 -31.25 22.82
C LYS A 501 55.60 -29.90 22.28
N GLN A 502 54.96 -29.36 21.24
CA GLN A 502 55.38 -28.10 20.60
C GLN A 502 54.91 -26.86 21.36
N VAL A 503 53.83 -26.97 22.11
CA VAL A 503 53.19 -25.88 22.87
C VAL A 503 53.81 -25.70 24.27
N LEU A 504 54.56 -26.71 24.75
CA LEU A 504 55.24 -26.68 26.05
C LEU A 504 56.72 -26.30 25.95
N THR A 505 57.30 -26.34 24.75
CA THR A 505 58.73 -26.04 24.51
C THR A 505 58.98 -24.67 23.87
N ASN A 506 57.93 -24.02 23.34
CA ASN A 506 57.92 -22.64 22.83
C ASN A 506 56.75 -21.91 23.47
#